data_AF-A0A426QX10-F1
#
_entry.id   AF-A0A426QX10-F1
#
_cell.length_a   1.000
_cell.length_b   1.000
_cell.length_c   1.000
_cell.angle_alpha   90.00
_cell.angle_beta   90.00
_cell.angle_gamma   90.00
#
_symmetry.space_group_name_H-M   'P 1'
#
loop_
_entity.id
_entity.type
_entity.pdbx_description
1 polymer ?
#
loop_
_entity_poly.entity_id
_entity_poly.type
_entity_poly.pdbx_seq_one_letter_code
_entity_poly.pdbx_strand_id
1 'polypeptide(L)'
;MIELPPAPAWLDDAACRQTDAEAFFPEGHSAGHDAAYAKRVCGGCPLHAIIGCAKSAVEANKDFHIVGVWAGRFLPYNSRSRDGALRDIHAIAGVPYEPSTRRTDTNWPRPCVKCRRQMRQRNTSAEHHPGTVKHRSDDYCDTCYKARATGNEAGTFIKAVSA
;
A
#
# COMPACT_ATOMS: atom_id res chain seq x y z
N MET A 1 -18.00 24.68 -24.68
CA MET A 1 -16.68 24.08 -24.99
C MET A 1 -15.93 23.97 -23.68
N ILE A 2 -15.52 22.78 -23.28
CA ILE A 2 -14.66 22.60 -22.10
C ILE A 2 -13.23 22.72 -22.61
N GLU A 3 -12.54 23.80 -22.25
CA GLU A 3 -11.10 23.92 -22.46
C GLU A 3 -10.40 23.01 -21.45
N LEU A 4 -9.71 21.98 -21.94
CA LEU A 4 -8.85 21.15 -21.08
C LEU A 4 -7.58 21.94 -20.74
N PRO A 5 -7.05 21.80 -19.52
CA PRO A 5 -5.79 22.44 -19.17
C PRO A 5 -4.67 21.95 -20.12
N PRO A 6 -3.71 22.81 -20.47
CA PRO A 6 -2.59 22.41 -21.30
C PRO A 6 -1.80 21.29 -20.64
N ALA A 7 -1.26 20.39 -21.47
CA ALA A 7 -0.37 19.34 -21.00
C ALA A 7 0.83 19.96 -20.26
N PRO A 8 1.26 19.38 -19.13
CA PRO A 8 2.42 19.91 -18.42
C PRO A 8 3.70 19.78 -19.27
N ALA A 9 4.51 20.84 -19.29
CA ALA A 9 5.69 20.97 -20.17
C ALA A 9 6.70 19.82 -20.07
N TRP A 10 6.76 19.11 -18.94
CA TRP A 10 7.66 17.96 -18.78
C TRP A 10 7.33 16.80 -19.72
N LEU A 11 6.09 16.71 -20.23
CA LEU A 11 5.65 15.68 -21.17
C LEU A 11 6.28 15.84 -22.56
N ASP A 12 6.73 17.04 -22.93
CA ASP A 12 7.36 17.29 -24.22
C ASP A 12 8.69 16.53 -24.37
N ASP A 13 9.42 16.37 -23.27
CA ASP A 13 10.73 15.71 -23.24
C ASP A 13 10.68 14.28 -22.70
N ALA A 14 9.49 13.75 -22.41
CA ALA A 14 9.33 12.42 -21.83
C ALA A 14 9.56 11.33 -22.88
N ALA A 15 10.58 10.48 -22.69
CA ALA A 15 10.91 9.38 -23.61
C ALA A 15 9.74 8.41 -23.83
N CYS A 16 8.90 8.20 -22.80
CA CYS A 16 7.72 7.34 -22.89
C CYS A 16 6.65 7.84 -23.89
N ARG A 17 6.64 9.13 -24.24
CA ARG A 17 5.70 9.70 -25.22
C ARG A 17 5.89 9.13 -26.63
N GLN A 18 7.07 8.58 -26.92
CA GLN A 18 7.41 7.97 -28.21
C GLN A 18 7.20 6.45 -28.23
N THR A 19 6.58 5.90 -27.19
CA THR A 19 6.38 4.46 -27.02
C THR A 19 4.91 4.14 -26.77
N ASP A 20 4.55 2.87 -26.90
CA ASP A 20 3.20 2.39 -26.59
C ASP A 20 2.87 2.62 -25.10
N ALA A 21 1.73 3.28 -24.85
CA ALA A 21 1.26 3.61 -23.51
C ALA A 21 0.90 2.36 -22.72
N GLU A 22 0.39 1.30 -23.37
CA GLU A 22 -0.05 0.06 -22.71
C GLU A 22 1.12 -0.64 -22.01
N ALA A 23 2.34 -0.47 -22.50
CA ALA A 23 3.53 -1.03 -21.88
C ALA A 23 3.78 -0.49 -20.45
N PHE A 24 3.20 0.66 -20.10
CA PHE A 24 3.33 1.29 -18.78
C PHE A 24 2.24 0.83 -17.79
N PHE A 25 1.23 0.09 -18.26
CA PHE A 25 0.12 -0.40 -17.44
C PHE A 25 0.04 -1.93 -17.46
N PRO A 26 1.08 -2.65 -17.01
CA PRO A 26 1.07 -4.10 -17.05
C PRO A 26 -0.03 -4.68 -16.15
N GLU A 27 -0.78 -5.63 -16.69
CA GLU A 27 -1.90 -6.30 -16.01
C GLU A 27 -1.47 -7.61 -15.33
N GLY A 28 -2.29 -8.07 -14.39
CA GLY A 28 -2.15 -9.40 -13.79
C GLY A 28 -1.06 -9.56 -12.71
N HIS A 29 -0.92 -10.79 -12.25
CA HIS A 29 -0.02 -11.21 -11.17
C HIS A 29 1.49 -11.16 -11.52
N SER A 30 1.85 -11.08 -12.80
CA SER A 30 3.23 -10.96 -13.29
C SER A 30 3.68 -9.52 -13.53
N ALA A 31 2.82 -8.54 -13.29
CA ALA A 31 3.01 -7.15 -13.71
C ALA A 31 4.32 -6.50 -13.24
N GLY A 32 4.92 -6.98 -12.14
CA GLY A 32 6.23 -6.52 -11.66
C GLY A 32 7.40 -6.89 -12.58
N HIS A 33 7.39 -8.07 -13.19
CA HIS A 33 8.35 -8.50 -14.23
C HIS A 33 8.05 -7.80 -15.55
N ASP A 34 6.77 -7.69 -15.90
CA ASP A 34 6.33 -7.09 -17.17
C ASP A 34 6.64 -5.58 -17.24
N ALA A 35 6.77 -4.92 -16.08
CA ALA A 35 7.19 -3.52 -15.98
C ALA A 35 8.67 -3.26 -16.37
N ALA A 36 9.49 -4.28 -16.64
CA ALA A 36 10.92 -4.10 -16.91
C ALA A 36 11.20 -3.24 -18.15
N TYR A 37 10.41 -3.42 -19.22
CA TYR A 37 10.52 -2.61 -20.43
C TYR A 37 10.19 -1.14 -20.14
N ALA A 38 9.04 -0.86 -19.52
CA ALA A 38 8.63 0.50 -19.17
C ALA A 38 9.63 1.19 -18.24
N LYS A 39 10.17 0.50 -17.24
CA LYS A 39 11.24 1.04 -16.37
C LYS A 39 12.49 1.42 -17.15
N ARG A 40 12.87 0.63 -18.16
CA ARG A 40 14.01 0.92 -19.04
C ARG A 40 13.74 2.17 -19.88
N VAL A 41 12.53 2.31 -20.44
CA VAL A 41 12.13 3.52 -21.18
C VAL A 41 12.17 4.74 -20.26
N CYS A 42 11.67 4.65 -19.03
CA CYS A 42 11.77 5.74 -18.04
C CYS A 42 13.23 6.14 -17.76
N GLY A 43 14.17 5.20 -17.81
CA GLY A 43 15.61 5.47 -17.64
C GLY A 43 16.22 6.33 -18.75
N GLY A 44 15.55 6.46 -19.89
CA GLY A 44 15.93 7.38 -20.97
C GLY A 44 15.35 8.79 -20.84
N CYS A 45 14.47 9.04 -19.87
CA CYS A 45 13.91 10.38 -19.67
C CYS A 45 14.98 11.33 -19.07
N PRO A 46 15.04 12.59 -19.51
CA PRO A 46 15.89 13.59 -18.87
C PRO A 46 15.39 13.89 -17.45
N LEU A 47 16.29 14.40 -16.61
CA LEU A 47 16.04 14.57 -15.17
C LEU A 47 14.80 15.43 -14.88
N HIS A 48 14.59 16.52 -15.64
CA HIS A 48 13.43 17.40 -15.45
C HIS A 48 12.11 16.70 -15.80
N ALA A 49 12.10 15.84 -16.83
CA ALA A 49 10.94 15.03 -17.19
C ALA A 49 10.61 13.99 -16.10
N ILE A 50 11.63 13.36 -15.50
CA ILE A 50 11.46 12.42 -14.38
C ILE A 50 10.87 13.14 -13.15
N ILE A 51 11.39 14.31 -12.79
CA ILE A 51 10.88 15.12 -11.67
C ILE A 51 9.44 15.58 -11.93
N GLY A 52 9.15 16.04 -13.15
CA GLY A 52 7.81 16.44 -13.56
C GLY A 52 6.80 15.29 -13.48
N CYS A 53 7.17 14.12 -14.02
CA CYS A 53 6.39 12.89 -13.93
C CYS A 53 6.11 12.49 -12.48
N ALA A 54 7.13 12.54 -11.62
CA ALA A 54 6.98 12.22 -10.21
C ALA A 54 6.03 13.19 -9.49
N LYS A 55 6.12 14.50 -9.75
CA LYS A 55 5.19 15.50 -9.18
C LYS A 55 3.75 15.25 -9.62
N SER A 56 3.53 15.01 -10.91
CA SER A 56 2.21 14.66 -11.44
C SER A 56 1.68 13.36 -10.85
N ALA A 57 2.54 12.36 -10.64
CA ALA A 57 2.17 11.09 -10.01
C ALA A 57 1.74 11.28 -8.54
N VAL A 58 2.49 12.09 -7.77
CA VAL A 58 2.11 12.42 -6.39
C VAL A 58 0.76 13.11 -6.35
N GLU A 59 0.54 14.10 -7.21
CA GLU A 59 -0.72 14.85 -7.23
C GLU A 59 -1.89 13.94 -7.61
N ALA A 60 -1.77 13.20 -8.71
CA ALA A 60 -2.81 12.29 -9.16
C ALA A 60 -3.12 11.21 -8.12
N ASN A 61 -2.10 10.72 -7.38
CA ASN A 61 -2.28 9.71 -6.34
C ASN A 61 -3.12 10.18 -5.14
N LYS A 62 -3.22 11.49 -4.89
CA LYS A 62 -4.06 12.04 -3.81
C LYS A 62 -5.54 11.81 -4.10
N ASP A 63 -5.93 12.02 -5.35
CA ASP A 63 -7.32 11.98 -5.80
C ASP A 63 -7.72 10.58 -6.30
N PHE A 64 -6.80 9.90 -6.98
CA PHE A 64 -7.05 8.62 -7.64
C PHE A 64 -5.87 7.67 -7.40
N HIS A 65 -6.12 6.44 -6.95
CA HIS A 65 -5.04 5.45 -6.86
C HIS A 65 -4.46 5.16 -8.25
N ILE A 66 -3.33 5.80 -8.58
CA ILE A 66 -2.65 5.61 -9.86
C ILE A 66 -1.94 4.26 -9.93
N VAL A 67 -1.91 3.63 -11.09
CA VAL A 67 -1.29 2.32 -11.30
C VAL A 67 -0.34 2.37 -12.49
N GLY A 68 0.51 1.36 -12.65
CA GLY A 68 1.48 1.31 -13.73
C GLY A 68 2.84 1.89 -13.37
N VAL A 69 3.66 2.22 -14.36
CA VAL A 69 5.02 2.71 -14.17
C VAL A 69 5.06 4.24 -14.22
N TRP A 70 5.46 4.87 -13.13
CA TRP A 70 5.57 6.31 -12.96
C TRP A 70 6.96 6.66 -12.44
N ALA A 71 7.66 7.61 -13.09
CA ALA A 71 9.03 7.98 -12.75
C ALA A 71 9.98 6.77 -12.57
N GLY A 72 9.80 5.72 -13.37
CA GLY A 72 10.58 4.48 -13.29
C GLY A 72 10.24 3.57 -12.10
N ARG A 73 9.13 3.80 -11.40
CA ARG A 73 8.62 2.98 -10.29
C ARG A 73 7.29 2.36 -10.65
N PHE A 74 7.17 1.06 -10.38
CA PHE A 74 5.94 0.33 -10.65
C PHE A 74 5.00 0.42 -9.46
N LEU A 75 3.80 0.94 -9.69
CA LEU A 75 2.71 1.05 -8.75
C LEU A 75 1.69 -0.06 -9.01
N PRO A 76 1.69 -1.13 -8.20
CA PRO A 76 0.72 -2.21 -8.35
C PRO A 76 -0.66 -1.79 -7.86
N TYR A 77 -1.68 -2.53 -8.32
CA TYR A 77 -3.05 -2.43 -7.80
C TYR A 77 -3.16 -2.84 -6.32
N ASN A 78 -2.30 -3.74 -5.85
CA ASN A 78 -2.33 -4.22 -4.47
C ASN A 78 -1.47 -3.34 -3.53
N SER A 79 -1.93 -3.14 -2.31
CA SER A 79 -1.34 -2.17 -1.38
C SER A 79 0.00 -2.61 -0.77
N ARG A 80 0.29 -3.92 -0.70
CA ARG A 80 1.44 -4.45 0.07
C ARG A 80 2.81 -4.00 -0.44
N SER A 81 2.93 -3.76 -1.74
CA SER A 81 4.20 -3.36 -2.36
C SER A 81 4.19 -1.91 -2.88
N ARG A 82 3.09 -1.18 -2.61
CA ARG A 82 2.88 0.16 -3.15
C ARG A 82 3.67 1.23 -2.39
N ASP A 83 3.79 1.09 -1.08
CA ASP A 83 4.41 2.11 -0.21
C ASP A 83 5.88 2.38 -0.55
N GLY A 84 6.64 1.33 -0.92
CA GLY A 84 8.03 1.50 -1.35
C GLY A 84 8.14 2.32 -2.65
N ALA A 85 7.30 2.01 -3.63
CA ALA A 85 7.27 2.72 -4.90
C ALA A 85 6.80 4.18 -4.74
N LEU A 86 5.78 4.43 -3.91
CA LEU A 86 5.33 5.79 -3.61
C LEU A 86 6.40 6.59 -2.86
N ARG A 87 7.09 6.00 -1.89
CA ARG A 87 8.18 6.67 -1.19
C ARG A 87 9.27 7.15 -2.15
N ASP A 88 9.66 6.30 -3.09
CA ASP A 88 10.65 6.66 -4.10
C ASP A 88 10.15 7.77 -5.03
N ILE A 89 8.90 7.70 -5.49
CA ILE A 89 8.30 8.74 -6.33
C ILE A 89 8.25 10.09 -5.60
N HIS A 90 7.85 10.09 -4.33
CA HIS A 90 7.85 11.30 -3.50
C HIS A 90 9.27 11.88 -3.33
N ALA A 91 10.27 11.03 -3.12
CA ALA A 91 11.67 11.46 -3.05
C ALA A 91 12.15 12.10 -4.36
N ILE A 92 11.80 11.52 -5.52
CA ILE A 92 12.12 12.10 -6.84
C ILE A 92 11.41 13.45 -7.04
N ALA A 93 10.15 13.56 -6.59
CA ALA A 93 9.39 14.80 -6.65
C ALA A 93 9.88 15.88 -5.67
N GLY A 94 10.71 15.52 -4.69
CA GLY A 94 11.20 16.41 -3.64
C GLY A 94 10.12 16.77 -2.62
N VAL A 95 9.13 15.89 -2.41
CA VAL A 95 8.01 16.11 -1.48
C VAL A 95 7.98 15.04 -0.40
N PRO A 96 7.58 15.36 0.84
CA PRO A 96 7.47 14.36 1.90
C PRO A 96 6.48 13.25 1.54
N TYR A 97 6.81 12.00 1.87
CA TYR A 97 5.89 10.88 1.78
C TYR A 97 5.27 10.59 3.15
N GLU A 98 3.97 10.79 3.27
CA GLU A 98 3.19 10.33 4.40
C GLU A 98 2.56 8.98 4.06
N PRO A 99 3.01 7.87 4.67
CA PRO A 99 2.40 6.58 4.42
C PRO A 99 0.93 6.60 4.88
N SER A 100 0.06 5.98 4.09
CA SER A 100 -1.34 5.83 4.49
C SER A 100 -1.36 5.06 5.82
N THR A 101 -1.92 5.66 6.86
CA THR A 101 -2.01 5.08 8.21
C THR A 101 -2.91 3.84 8.28
N ARG A 102 -3.45 3.37 7.15
CA ARG A 102 -4.13 2.08 7.06
C ARG A 102 -3.10 0.95 7.13
N ARG A 103 -2.79 0.57 8.38
CA ARG A 103 -2.08 -0.65 8.87
C ARG A 103 -0.73 -0.44 9.54
N THR A 104 -0.29 0.78 9.82
CA THR A 104 0.74 0.97 10.86
C THR A 104 0.05 0.98 12.22
N ASP A 105 -0.29 -0.21 12.70
CA ASP A 105 0.15 -0.80 13.97
C ASP A 105 0.53 0.12 15.17
N THR A 106 -0.01 1.32 15.31
CA THR A 106 0.32 2.22 16.45
C THR A 106 -0.65 2.09 17.61
N ASN A 107 -1.91 1.72 17.38
CA ASN A 107 -2.89 1.54 18.45
C ASN A 107 -2.96 0.09 18.94
N TRP A 108 -1.83 -0.49 19.38
CA TRP A 108 -1.78 -1.81 20.03
C TRP A 108 -1.42 -1.64 21.51
N PRO A 109 -1.92 -2.51 22.42
CA PRO A 109 -2.75 -3.69 22.17
C PRO A 109 -4.22 -3.36 21.85
N ARG A 110 -4.90 -4.24 21.08
CA ARG A 110 -6.32 -4.08 20.70
C ARG A 110 -7.18 -5.21 21.26
N PRO A 111 -8.42 -4.97 21.69
CA PRO A 111 -9.30 -6.04 22.14
C PRO A 111 -9.82 -6.87 20.96
N CYS A 112 -9.82 -8.20 21.10
CA CYS A 112 -10.49 -9.10 20.16
C CYS A 112 -12.00 -8.79 20.08
N VAL A 113 -12.58 -8.71 18.88
CA VAL A 113 -14.02 -8.42 18.69
C VAL A 113 -14.92 -9.42 19.42
N LYS A 114 -14.53 -10.70 19.47
CA LYS A 114 -15.32 -11.76 20.13
C LYS A 114 -15.04 -11.91 21.62
N CYS A 115 -13.77 -12.15 22.00
CA CYS A 115 -13.43 -12.50 23.38
C CYS A 115 -12.85 -11.34 24.20
N ARG A 116 -12.69 -10.15 23.61
CA ARG A 116 -12.19 -8.92 24.24
C ARG A 116 -10.78 -8.97 24.83
N ARG A 117 -10.09 -10.11 24.78
CA ARG A 117 -8.69 -10.24 25.19
C ARG A 117 -7.81 -9.27 24.41
N GLN A 118 -6.87 -8.65 25.11
CA GLN A 118 -5.86 -7.79 24.51
C GLN A 118 -5.00 -8.60 23.55
N MET A 119 -4.95 -8.16 22.31
CA MET A 119 -4.20 -8.80 21.25
C MET A 119 -2.88 -8.05 21.04
N ARG A 120 -1.83 -8.78 20.66
CA ARG A 120 -0.56 -8.22 20.17
C ARG A 120 -0.45 -8.37 18.67
N GLN A 121 0.48 -7.62 18.09
CA GLN A 121 0.82 -7.70 16.67
C GLN A 121 1.22 -9.14 16.26
N ARG A 122 0.86 -9.52 15.03
CA ARG A 122 1.00 -10.90 14.53
C ARG A 122 2.45 -11.43 14.61
N ASN A 123 3.44 -10.55 14.46
CA ASN A 123 4.86 -10.91 14.41
C ASN A 123 5.63 -10.57 15.70
N THR A 124 4.93 -10.45 16.83
CA THR A 124 5.55 -10.16 18.14
C THR A 124 5.36 -11.32 19.13
N SER A 125 6.33 -11.51 20.03
CA SER A 125 6.30 -12.55 21.07
C SER A 125 5.38 -12.16 22.22
N ALA A 126 4.81 -13.15 22.92
CA ALA A 126 4.10 -12.93 24.17
C ALA A 126 5.04 -12.48 25.30
N GLU A 127 6.32 -12.80 25.19
CA GLU A 127 7.35 -12.39 26.16
C GLU A 127 7.49 -10.86 26.24
N HIS A 128 7.56 -10.20 25.08
CA HIS A 128 7.60 -8.74 24.99
C HIS A 128 6.22 -8.07 25.21
N HIS A 129 5.14 -8.87 25.25
CA HIS A 129 3.77 -8.39 25.41
C HIS A 129 2.98 -9.34 26.32
N PRO A 130 3.34 -9.42 27.62
CA PRO A 130 2.73 -10.36 28.55
C PRO A 130 1.23 -10.08 28.70
N GLY A 131 0.44 -11.14 28.91
CA GLY A 131 -1.02 -11.04 29.05
C GLY A 131 -1.80 -10.82 27.74
N THR A 132 -1.11 -10.79 26.58
CA THR A 132 -1.77 -10.64 25.27
C THR A 132 -1.96 -11.97 24.54
N VAL A 133 -2.91 -12.00 23.61
CA VAL A 133 -3.10 -13.09 22.64
C VAL A 133 -2.66 -12.68 21.22
N LYS A 134 -2.32 -13.65 20.37
CA LYS A 134 -1.84 -13.36 19.01
C LYS A 134 -3.00 -12.87 18.12
N HIS A 135 -2.83 -11.72 17.46
CA HIS A 135 -3.75 -11.27 16.41
C HIS A 135 -3.63 -12.15 15.16
N ARG A 136 -4.78 -12.48 14.55
CA ARG A 136 -4.84 -13.13 13.24
C ARG A 136 -5.29 -12.13 12.17
N SER A 137 -6.59 -12.03 11.91
CA SER A 137 -7.21 -11.12 10.92
C SER A 137 -8.55 -10.65 11.45
N ASP A 138 -9.10 -9.61 10.81
CA ASP A 138 -10.46 -9.11 11.02
C ASP A 138 -10.73 -8.73 12.49
N ASP A 139 -9.70 -8.27 13.20
CA ASP A 139 -9.74 -7.92 14.64
C ASP A 139 -10.11 -9.10 15.57
N TYR A 140 -9.81 -10.33 15.14
CA TYR A 140 -9.90 -11.54 15.97
C TYR A 140 -8.53 -12.02 16.45
N CYS A 141 -8.52 -12.59 17.66
CA CYS A 141 -7.39 -13.39 18.12
C CYS A 141 -7.34 -14.73 17.37
N ASP A 142 -6.16 -15.36 17.31
CA ASP A 142 -5.94 -16.62 16.59
C ASP A 142 -6.95 -17.72 16.97
N THR A 143 -7.30 -17.82 18.26
CA THR A 143 -8.29 -18.77 18.76
C THR A 143 -9.69 -18.48 18.23
N CYS A 144 -10.18 -17.24 18.37
CA CYS A 144 -11.54 -16.89 17.93
C CYS A 144 -11.67 -16.91 16.40
N TYR A 145 -10.61 -16.55 15.67
CA TYR A 145 -10.57 -16.65 14.22
C TYR A 145 -10.74 -18.10 13.74
N LYS A 146 -9.99 -19.03 14.34
CA LYS A 146 -10.09 -20.46 14.01
C LYS A 146 -11.48 -21.03 14.33
N ALA A 147 -12.05 -20.66 15.48
CA ALA A 147 -13.40 -21.09 15.87
C ALA A 147 -14.49 -20.62 14.90
N ARG A 148 -14.33 -19.42 14.33
CA ARG A 148 -15.23 -18.90 13.29
C ARG A 148 -15.12 -19.71 11.99
N ALA A 149 -13.91 -20.09 11.59
CA ALA A 149 -13.67 -20.85 10.36
C ALA A 149 -14.21 -22.29 10.39
N THR A 150 -14.30 -22.90 11.58
CA THR A 150 -14.78 -24.27 11.76
C THR A 150 -16.26 -24.37 12.10
N GLY A 151 -17.00 -23.24 12.11
CA GLY A 151 -18.41 -23.20 12.52
C GLY A 151 -18.66 -23.58 13.99
N ASN A 152 -17.60 -23.66 14.80
CA ASN A 152 -17.69 -24.12 16.18
C ASN A 152 -17.82 -22.90 17.10
N GLU A 153 -19.04 -22.38 17.21
CA GLU A 153 -19.37 -21.20 18.01
C GLU A 153 -19.44 -21.49 19.52
N ALA A 154 -18.50 -22.26 20.06
CA ALA A 154 -18.40 -22.44 21.50
C ALA A 154 -18.02 -21.10 22.16
N GLY A 155 -19.04 -20.39 22.63
CA GLY A 155 -18.94 -19.20 23.45
C GLY A 155 -18.33 -19.56 24.80
N THR A 156 -17.22 -18.94 25.15
CA THR A 156 -16.79 -18.84 26.54
C THR A 156 -16.83 -17.37 26.91
N PHE A 157 -17.99 -16.92 27.37
CA PHE A 157 -18.10 -15.76 28.25
C PHE A 157 -17.27 -16.09 29.50
N ILE A 158 -16.06 -15.53 29.60
CA ILE A 158 -15.35 -15.55 30.88
C ILE A 158 -16.06 -14.54 31.77
N LYS A 159 -16.75 -15.03 32.79
CA LYS A 159 -17.26 -14.24 33.92
C LYS A 159 -16.10 -13.39 34.45
N ALA A 160 -16.33 -12.09 34.55
CA ALA A 160 -15.50 -11.20 35.34
C ALA A 160 -15.41 -11.77 36.76
N VAL A 161 -14.20 -12.08 37.22
CA VAL A 161 -13.94 -12.32 38.64
C VAL A 161 -14.04 -10.94 39.30
N SER A 162 -15.10 -10.74 40.10
CA SER A 162 -15.23 -9.61 41.01
C SER A 162 -15.01 -10.14 42.43
N ALA A 163 -14.10 -9.46 43.13
CA ALA A 163 -13.85 -9.42 44.59
C ALA A 163 -13.75 -10.76 45.35
#